data_AF-A0A2V7YS85-F1
#
_entry.id   AF-A0A2V7YS85-F1
#
_cell.length_a   1.000
_cell.length_b   1.000
_cell.length_c   1.000
_cell.angle_alpha   90.00
_cell.angle_beta   90.00
_cell.angle_gamma   90.00
#
_symmetry.space_group_name_H-M   'P 1'
#
loop_
_entity.id
_entity.type
_entity.pdbx_description
1 polymer ?
#
loop_
_entity_poly.entity_id
_entity_poly.type
_entity_poly.pdbx_seq_one_letter_code
_entity_poly.pdbx_strand_id
1 'polypeptide(L)'
;MGTLLQRALMPFAFIGTLMSALLVSLPELRNPVSLGLLALTALLMVLRPIEREMRTSSRIKKRLLLIGHGLVARKFMDEIERYPQRGFTILGVVEESPSLQTQRSPYLVLGTIHELQTIVAAVKPEVIVLALSDRRGRMPAADLLEFQSNGIVVEDVADAYEHVSGKLPIEVVTPGQLLASQRLRKSRLLKGAQRVLSFTAALILLAIFSPLLAIVALALKIDSDGPILFRQTRLGKGFRPFQLIKFRTMLSVERPASEWVQDNFERITRLGKWLRILRIDEWPQLINVIRGDMNLVGPRPHPVSNLQLFRDSIPYYALRSSILPGITGWAQVRYHYANNLEEETEKMRYDLYYIKHMSVWMDLKIILGTCAVLVRSLVPSMKTETLMVSKPRFGSARLHVRSRPQPTTSTASVTATDDATAAEARRDRHSHIATSSTIIPKPRTRI
;
A
#
# COMPACT_ATOMS: atom_id res chain seq x y z
N MET A 1 -27.70 18.67 17.45
CA MET A 1 -26.94 19.93 17.34
C MET A 1 -26.19 20.28 18.63
N GLY A 2 -26.81 20.19 19.82
CA GLY A 2 -26.22 20.69 21.08
C GLY A 2 -24.87 20.08 21.48
N THR A 3 -24.66 18.78 21.27
CA THR A 3 -23.41 18.09 21.64
C THR A 3 -22.21 18.45 20.75
N LEU A 4 -22.46 18.74 19.47
CA LEU A 4 -21.45 19.17 18.50
C LEU A 4 -20.98 20.61 18.80
N LEU A 5 -21.93 21.50 19.09
CA LEU A 5 -21.64 22.89 19.41
C LEU A 5 -20.83 23.00 20.71
N GLN A 6 -21.24 22.28 21.76
CA GLN A 6 -20.51 22.25 23.04
C GLN A 6 -19.09 21.66 22.90
N ARG A 7 -18.91 20.62 22.08
CA ARG A 7 -17.61 19.98 21.86
C ARG A 7 -16.67 20.79 20.95
N ALA A 8 -17.19 21.70 20.13
CA ALA A 8 -16.39 22.65 19.36
C ALA A 8 -16.05 23.92 20.16
N LEU A 9 -16.99 24.40 20.99
CA LEU A 9 -16.84 25.61 21.82
C LEU A 9 -15.79 25.44 22.93
N MET A 10 -15.73 24.28 23.59
CA MET A 10 -14.78 24.01 24.67
C MET A 10 -13.30 24.12 24.25
N PRO A 11 -12.83 23.43 23.19
CA PRO A 11 -11.46 23.60 22.71
C PRO A 11 -11.22 24.99 22.13
N PHE A 12 -12.20 25.60 21.46
CA PHE A 12 -12.08 26.99 20.97
C PHE A 12 -11.85 27.98 22.11
N ALA A 13 -12.64 27.90 23.18
CA ALA A 13 -12.48 28.74 24.36
C ALA A 13 -11.14 28.49 25.05
N PHE A 14 -10.77 27.22 25.28
CA PHE A 14 -9.50 26.86 25.92
C PHE A 14 -8.27 27.37 25.13
N ILE A 15 -8.28 27.18 23.80
CA ILE A 15 -7.20 27.66 22.94
C ILE A 15 -7.18 29.18 22.90
N GLY A 16 -8.34 29.84 22.84
CA GLY A 16 -8.44 31.30 22.90
C GLY A 16 -7.84 31.87 24.20
N THR A 17 -8.16 31.27 25.34
CA THR A 17 -7.59 31.67 26.65
C THR A 17 -6.08 31.41 26.71
N LEU A 18 -5.61 30.27 26.20
CA LEU A 18 -4.19 29.93 26.18
C LEU A 18 -3.39 30.88 25.26
N MET A 19 -3.94 31.25 24.10
CA MET A 19 -3.33 32.21 23.18
C MET A 19 -3.29 33.62 23.77
N SER A 20 -4.37 34.03 24.45
CA SER A 20 -4.42 35.30 25.17
C SER A 20 -3.34 35.36 26.26
N ALA A 21 -3.22 34.32 27.07
CA ALA A 21 -2.17 34.21 28.10
C ALA A 21 -0.76 34.26 27.50
N LEU A 22 -0.52 33.56 26.38
CA LEU A 22 0.78 33.53 25.71
C LEU A 22 1.18 34.91 25.15
N LEU A 23 0.24 35.66 24.58
CA LEU A 23 0.44 37.02 24.06
C LEU A 23 0.69 38.08 25.15
N VAL A 24 0.22 37.80 26.37
CA VAL A 24 0.49 38.64 27.54
C VAL A 24 1.87 38.32 28.12
N SER A 25 2.24 37.04 28.23
CA SER A 25 3.50 36.61 28.84
C SER A 25 4.73 36.78 27.93
N LEU A 26 4.55 36.79 26.60
CA LEU A 26 5.64 36.88 25.63
C LEU A 26 5.38 38.01 24.62
N PRO A 27 5.76 39.26 24.93
CA PRO A 27 5.49 40.41 24.07
C PRO A 27 6.17 40.32 22.69
N GLU A 28 7.24 39.54 22.55
CA GLU A 28 7.92 39.26 21.27
C GLU A 28 7.02 38.53 20.24
N LEU A 29 5.96 37.86 20.69
CA LEU A 29 4.98 37.16 19.85
C LEU A 29 3.86 38.08 19.31
N ARG A 30 3.99 39.41 19.47
CA ARG A 30 3.01 40.38 18.95
C ARG A 30 3.30 40.81 17.50
N ASN A 31 4.32 40.24 16.87
CA ASN A 31 4.58 40.50 15.45
C ASN A 31 3.48 39.86 14.57
N PRO A 32 3.15 40.43 13.41
CA PRO A 32 2.02 39.97 12.59
C PRO A 32 2.19 38.53 12.08
N VAL A 33 3.43 38.06 11.93
CA VAL A 33 3.76 36.70 11.46
C VAL A 33 3.41 35.65 12.53
N SER A 34 3.81 35.88 13.77
CA SER A 34 3.53 34.99 14.91
C SER A 34 2.05 34.98 15.26
N LEU A 35 1.37 36.13 15.23
CA LEU A 35 -0.09 36.21 15.34
C LEU A 35 -0.80 35.40 14.25
N GLY A 36 -0.34 35.50 12.99
CA GLY A 36 -0.87 34.71 11.88
C GLY A 36 -0.67 33.20 12.08
N LEU A 37 0.51 32.78 12.55
CA LEU A 37 0.82 31.38 12.82
C LEU A 37 0.01 30.82 13.99
N LEU A 38 -0.19 31.60 15.05
CA LEU A 38 -1.01 31.26 16.22
C LEU A 38 -2.49 31.15 15.84
N ALA A 39 -3.01 32.08 15.05
CA ALA A 39 -4.38 32.01 14.53
C ALA A 39 -4.59 30.78 13.63
N LEU A 40 -3.63 30.48 12.76
CA LEU A 40 -3.68 29.29 11.89
C LEU A 40 -3.62 28.00 12.72
N THR A 41 -2.75 27.91 13.72
CA THR A 41 -2.68 26.73 14.59
C THR A 41 -3.94 26.56 15.43
N ALA A 42 -4.49 27.63 15.98
CA ALA A 42 -5.77 27.61 16.69
C ALA A 42 -6.92 27.15 15.78
N LEU A 43 -7.01 27.69 14.56
CA LEU A 43 -7.99 27.27 13.57
C LEU A 43 -7.87 25.77 13.25
N LEU A 44 -6.65 25.28 12.97
CA LEU A 44 -6.41 23.87 12.69
C LEU A 44 -6.75 22.96 13.88
N MET A 45 -6.49 23.40 15.11
CA MET A 45 -6.85 22.66 16.33
C MET A 45 -8.36 22.59 16.55
N VAL A 46 -9.11 23.62 16.19
CA VAL A 46 -10.59 23.67 16.28
C VAL A 46 -11.25 22.87 15.15
N LEU A 47 -10.68 22.90 13.94
CA LEU A 47 -11.19 22.13 12.81
C LEU A 47 -11.03 20.61 13.00
N ARG A 48 -10.01 20.14 13.72
CA ARG A 48 -9.78 18.70 13.95
C ARG A 48 -10.89 17.95 14.69
N PRO A 49 -11.43 18.42 15.83
CA PRO A 49 -12.54 17.74 16.49
C PRO A 49 -13.82 17.78 15.64
N ILE A 50 -14.04 18.87 14.90
CA ILE A 50 -15.17 18.99 13.95
C ILE A 50 -15.02 17.96 12.83
N GLU A 51 -13.84 17.87 12.21
CA GLU A 51 -13.54 16.88 11.18
C GLU A 51 -13.68 15.44 11.70
N ARG A 52 -13.21 15.16 12.92
CA ARG A 52 -13.32 13.84 13.56
C ARG A 52 -14.80 13.47 13.78
N GLU A 53 -15.60 14.38 14.29
CA GLU A 53 -17.03 14.17 14.56
C GLU A 53 -17.84 14.06 13.27
N MET A 54 -17.54 14.88 12.26
CA MET A 54 -18.11 14.75 10.92
C MET A 54 -17.79 13.39 10.30
N ARG A 55 -16.59 12.85 10.53
CA ARG A 55 -16.19 11.52 10.06
C ARG A 55 -16.86 10.37 10.84
N THR A 56 -17.22 10.56 12.12
CA THR A 56 -17.86 9.52 12.95
C THR A 56 -19.38 9.58 12.93
N SER A 57 -19.99 10.71 12.59
CA SER A 57 -21.43 10.87 12.55
C SER A 57 -22.06 10.00 11.46
N SER A 58 -23.08 9.21 11.83
CA SER A 58 -23.84 8.38 10.89
C SER A 58 -24.55 9.17 9.80
N ARG A 59 -24.76 10.49 9.98
CA ARG A 59 -25.40 11.38 9.00
C ARG A 59 -24.57 11.69 7.76
N ILE A 60 -23.25 11.46 7.81
CA ILE A 60 -22.33 11.67 6.68
C ILE A 60 -21.95 10.32 6.02
N LYS A 61 -22.38 9.20 6.64
CA LYS A 61 -22.10 7.87 6.11
C LYS A 61 -23.13 7.50 5.06
N LYS A 62 -22.64 7.16 3.87
CA LYS A 62 -23.45 6.63 2.79
C LYS A 62 -24.03 5.28 3.17
N ARG A 63 -25.33 5.14 2.93
CA ARG A 63 -26.11 3.92 3.08
C ARG A 63 -25.75 2.92 1.99
N LEU A 64 -25.08 1.82 2.35
CA LEU A 64 -24.56 0.84 1.41
C LEU A 64 -25.34 -0.47 1.47
N LEU A 65 -25.77 -0.94 0.30
CA LEU A 65 -26.31 -2.27 0.08
C LEU A 65 -25.28 -3.12 -0.67
N LEU A 66 -24.91 -4.28 -0.13
CA LEU A 66 -23.96 -5.19 -0.77
C LEU A 66 -24.73 -6.29 -1.49
N ILE A 67 -24.43 -6.54 -2.76
CA ILE A 67 -25.04 -7.63 -3.54
C ILE A 67 -23.97 -8.69 -3.79
N GLY A 68 -24.22 -9.92 -3.37
CA GLY A 68 -23.32 -11.04 -3.51
C GLY A 68 -22.48 -11.31 -2.27
N HIS A 69 -21.83 -12.47 -2.30
CA HIS A 69 -20.99 -12.99 -1.22
C HIS A 69 -19.65 -13.45 -1.82
N GLY A 70 -18.63 -13.54 -0.98
CA GLY A 70 -17.30 -14.02 -1.40
C GLY A 70 -16.17 -13.45 -0.56
N LEU A 71 -14.94 -13.83 -0.90
CA LEU A 71 -13.75 -13.39 -0.18
C LEU A 71 -13.57 -11.86 -0.26
N VAL A 72 -13.88 -11.26 -1.41
CA VAL A 72 -13.76 -9.82 -1.66
C VAL A 72 -14.78 -9.04 -0.82
N ALA A 73 -16.03 -9.48 -0.84
CA ALA A 73 -17.11 -8.94 -0.05
C ALA A 73 -16.73 -8.92 1.44
N ARG A 74 -16.22 -10.04 1.95
CA ARG A 74 -15.76 -10.15 3.35
C ARG A 74 -14.62 -9.19 3.66
N LYS A 75 -13.57 -9.16 2.85
CA LYS A 75 -12.46 -8.22 3.05
C LYS A 75 -12.92 -6.76 3.00
N PHE A 76 -13.88 -6.44 2.13
CA PHE A 76 -14.46 -5.10 2.04
C PHE A 76 -15.27 -4.74 3.28
N MET A 77 -16.10 -5.66 3.76
CA MET A 77 -16.86 -5.50 5.00
C MET A 77 -15.94 -5.31 6.20
N ASP A 78 -14.93 -6.18 6.37
CA ASP A 78 -13.92 -6.07 7.43
C ASP A 78 -13.19 -4.72 7.39
N GLU A 79 -12.89 -4.21 6.19
CA GLU A 79 -12.20 -2.93 6.01
C GLU A 79 -13.11 -1.73 6.35
N ILE A 80 -14.42 -1.81 6.13
CA ILE A 80 -15.40 -0.80 6.56
C ILE A 80 -15.55 -0.81 8.08
N GLU A 81 -15.70 -1.99 8.69
CA GLU A 81 -15.81 -2.16 10.14
C GLU A 81 -14.57 -1.66 10.89
N ARG A 82 -13.37 -2.02 10.37
CA ARG A 82 -12.10 -1.62 10.99
C ARG A 82 -11.88 -0.11 10.92
N TYR A 83 -12.48 0.57 9.94
CA TYR A 83 -12.32 2.01 9.74
C TYR A 83 -13.67 2.72 9.54
N PRO A 84 -14.52 2.84 10.58
CA PRO A 84 -15.87 3.41 10.48
C PRO A 84 -15.90 4.86 10.00
N GLN A 85 -14.78 5.58 10.13
CA GLN A 85 -14.55 6.95 9.65
C GLN A 85 -14.51 7.08 8.12
N ARG A 86 -14.62 5.97 7.37
CA ARG A 86 -14.56 5.95 5.90
C ARG A 86 -15.92 6.12 5.22
N GLY A 87 -16.96 6.47 5.98
CA GLY A 87 -18.16 7.07 5.41
C GLY A 87 -19.16 6.09 4.82
N PHE A 88 -19.17 4.82 5.23
CA PHE A 88 -20.17 3.84 4.81
C PHE A 88 -20.85 3.18 6.01
N THR A 89 -22.14 2.91 5.87
CA THR A 89 -22.91 2.06 6.78
C THR A 89 -23.52 0.93 5.96
N ILE A 90 -23.12 -0.30 6.25
CA ILE A 90 -23.64 -1.50 5.57
C ILE A 90 -25.04 -1.76 6.13
N LEU A 91 -26.05 -1.68 5.27
CA LEU A 91 -27.45 -1.89 5.63
C LEU A 91 -27.83 -3.37 5.62
N GLY A 92 -27.18 -4.15 4.77
CA GLY A 92 -27.34 -5.58 4.67
C GLY A 92 -26.76 -6.13 3.38
N VAL A 93 -26.87 -7.45 3.24
CA VAL A 93 -26.36 -8.20 2.08
C VAL A 93 -27.52 -8.85 1.35
N VAL A 94 -27.52 -8.76 0.03
CA VAL A 94 -28.46 -9.47 -0.86
C VAL A 94 -27.72 -10.65 -1.49
N GLU A 95 -28.28 -11.84 -1.38
CA GLU A 95 -27.65 -13.05 -1.90
C GLU A 95 -28.12 -13.40 -3.32
N GLU A 96 -27.22 -14.06 -4.06
CA GLU A 96 -27.45 -14.51 -5.43
C GLU A 96 -28.29 -15.80 -5.48
N SER A 97 -28.25 -16.62 -4.43
CA SER A 97 -29.04 -17.85 -4.33
C SER A 97 -29.34 -18.16 -2.86
N PRO A 98 -30.55 -18.67 -2.55
CA PRO A 98 -31.00 -18.90 -1.16
C PRO A 98 -30.23 -20.00 -0.40
N SER A 99 -29.33 -20.72 -1.06
CA SER A 99 -28.64 -21.90 -0.52
C SER A 99 -27.37 -21.61 0.30
N LEU A 100 -26.94 -20.34 0.43
CA LEU A 100 -25.67 -19.96 1.06
C LEU A 100 -25.79 -19.42 2.49
N GLN A 101 -26.93 -19.67 3.15
CA GLN A 101 -27.17 -19.35 4.57
C GLN A 101 -26.17 -20.00 5.57
N THR A 102 -25.20 -20.79 5.11
CA THR A 102 -24.37 -21.66 5.94
C THR A 102 -23.04 -21.09 6.42
N GLN A 103 -22.68 -19.83 6.13
CA GLN A 103 -21.52 -19.19 6.77
C GLN A 103 -21.92 -17.90 7.47
N ARG A 104 -21.87 -17.92 8.80
CA ARG A 104 -22.04 -16.80 9.74
C ARG A 104 -21.37 -15.52 9.23
N SER A 105 -22.12 -14.73 8.46
CA SER A 105 -21.80 -13.33 8.19
C SER A 105 -22.36 -12.54 9.37
N PRO A 106 -21.61 -11.57 9.95
CA PRO A 106 -22.15 -10.71 11.00
C PRO A 106 -23.24 -9.75 10.48
N TYR A 107 -23.50 -9.73 9.16
CA TYR A 107 -24.44 -8.84 8.52
C TYR A 107 -25.79 -9.51 8.22
N LEU A 108 -26.85 -8.72 8.36
CA LEU A 108 -28.22 -9.11 8.02
C LEU A 108 -28.33 -9.39 6.52
N VAL A 109 -28.71 -10.62 6.18
CA VAL A 109 -29.12 -11.00 4.82
C VAL A 109 -30.54 -10.49 4.61
N LEU A 110 -30.74 -9.56 3.67
CA LEU A 110 -32.01 -8.87 3.45
C LEU A 110 -32.95 -9.63 2.50
N GLY A 111 -32.42 -10.59 1.74
CA GLY A 111 -33.18 -11.38 0.78
C GLY A 111 -32.35 -11.79 -0.42
N THR A 112 -33.04 -12.15 -1.50
CA THR A 112 -32.41 -12.61 -2.74
C THR A 112 -32.41 -11.54 -3.83
N ILE A 113 -31.61 -11.74 -4.88
CA ILE A 113 -31.50 -10.82 -6.01
C ILE A 113 -32.83 -10.60 -6.76
N HIS A 114 -33.78 -11.52 -6.67
CA HIS A 114 -35.11 -11.38 -7.26
C HIS A 114 -36.00 -10.39 -6.50
N GLU A 115 -35.72 -10.15 -5.22
CA GLU A 115 -36.45 -9.23 -4.36
C GLU A 115 -35.79 -7.85 -4.32
N LEU A 116 -34.80 -7.61 -5.20
CA LEU A 116 -33.93 -6.44 -5.14
C LEU A 116 -34.71 -5.12 -5.21
N GLN A 117 -35.74 -5.03 -6.06
CA GLN A 117 -36.59 -3.84 -6.15
C GLN A 117 -37.30 -3.54 -4.83
N THR A 118 -37.89 -4.57 -4.20
CA THR A 118 -38.58 -4.45 -2.90
C THR A 118 -37.60 -4.03 -1.80
N ILE A 119 -36.42 -4.65 -1.77
CA ILE A 119 -35.38 -4.34 -0.78
C ILE A 119 -34.88 -2.90 -0.95
N VAL A 120 -34.58 -2.47 -2.18
CA VAL A 120 -34.12 -1.10 -2.47
C VAL A 120 -35.18 -0.07 -2.12
N ALA A 121 -36.46 -0.34 -2.41
CA ALA A 121 -37.57 0.55 -2.04
C ALA A 121 -37.74 0.69 -0.52
N ALA A 122 -37.58 -0.40 0.24
CA ALA A 122 -37.70 -0.41 1.69
C ALA A 122 -36.50 0.23 2.39
N VAL A 123 -35.29 -0.10 1.93
CA VAL A 123 -34.03 0.22 2.62
C VAL A 123 -33.45 1.55 2.14
N LYS A 124 -33.78 2.00 0.93
CA LYS A 124 -33.32 3.25 0.28
C LYS A 124 -31.80 3.44 0.40
N PRO A 125 -31.00 2.57 -0.24
CA PRO A 125 -29.55 2.71 -0.27
C PRO A 125 -29.13 3.91 -1.13
N GLU A 126 -28.00 4.53 -0.76
CA GLU A 126 -27.33 5.54 -1.58
C GLU A 126 -26.29 4.92 -2.51
N VAL A 127 -25.74 3.76 -2.12
CA VAL A 127 -24.70 3.03 -2.86
C VAL A 127 -25.04 1.55 -2.87
N ILE A 128 -24.97 0.93 -4.05
CA ILE A 128 -25.06 -0.51 -4.27
C ILE A 128 -23.67 -1.00 -4.71
N VAL A 129 -23.11 -1.93 -3.95
CA VAL A 129 -21.82 -2.55 -4.26
C VAL A 129 -22.02 -3.96 -4.77
N LEU A 130 -21.52 -4.25 -5.96
CA LEU A 130 -21.63 -5.54 -6.63
C LEU A 130 -20.41 -6.40 -6.31
N ALA A 131 -20.62 -7.49 -5.58
CA ALA A 131 -19.63 -8.50 -5.25
C ALA A 131 -20.01 -9.88 -5.84
N LEU A 132 -20.41 -9.88 -7.12
CA LEU A 132 -20.81 -11.09 -7.85
C LEU A 132 -19.57 -11.80 -8.40
N SER A 133 -19.47 -13.11 -8.13
CA SER A 133 -18.36 -13.94 -8.62
C SER A 133 -18.52 -14.27 -10.12
N ASP A 134 -19.77 -14.35 -10.60
CA ASP A 134 -20.10 -14.50 -12.02
C ASP A 134 -21.03 -13.36 -12.46
N ARG A 135 -20.61 -12.62 -13.49
CA ARG A 135 -21.39 -11.53 -14.08
C ARG A 135 -22.22 -11.98 -15.28
N ARG A 136 -22.00 -13.19 -15.80
CA ARG A 136 -22.65 -13.67 -17.02
C ARG A 136 -24.01 -14.26 -16.67
N GLY A 137 -25.08 -13.50 -16.96
CA GLY A 137 -26.47 -13.96 -16.88
C GLY A 137 -27.15 -13.86 -15.51
N ARG A 138 -26.42 -13.46 -14.47
CA ARG A 138 -26.95 -13.36 -13.08
C ARG A 138 -26.94 -11.94 -12.50
N MET A 139 -26.35 -10.99 -13.23
CA MET A 139 -26.42 -9.58 -12.85
C MET A 139 -27.77 -8.99 -13.30
N PRO A 140 -28.58 -8.41 -12.40
CA PRO A 140 -29.85 -7.76 -12.74
C PRO A 140 -29.56 -6.39 -13.39
N ALA A 141 -29.02 -6.41 -14.60
CA ALA A 141 -28.50 -5.22 -15.26
C ALA A 141 -29.58 -4.14 -15.48
N ALA A 142 -30.82 -4.55 -15.79
CA ALA A 142 -31.95 -3.64 -15.97
C ALA A 142 -32.26 -2.88 -14.66
N ASP A 143 -32.46 -3.61 -13.55
CA ASP A 143 -32.74 -3.01 -12.24
C ASP A 143 -31.60 -2.09 -11.78
N LEU A 144 -30.35 -2.51 -11.97
CA LEU A 144 -29.17 -1.73 -11.57
C LEU A 144 -29.05 -0.43 -12.38
N LEU A 145 -29.35 -0.47 -13.68
CA LEU A 145 -29.37 0.72 -14.53
C LEU A 145 -30.51 1.68 -14.13
N GLU A 146 -31.67 1.15 -13.78
CA GLU A 146 -32.79 1.94 -13.26
C GLU A 146 -32.41 2.63 -11.94
N PHE A 147 -31.85 1.88 -10.98
CA PHE A 147 -31.36 2.45 -9.72
C PHE A 147 -30.30 3.53 -9.95
N GLN A 148 -29.39 3.30 -10.90
CA GLN A 148 -28.37 4.28 -11.27
C GLN A 148 -28.99 5.55 -11.85
N SER A 149 -30.01 5.42 -12.71
CA SER A 149 -30.75 6.57 -13.26
C SER A 149 -31.50 7.38 -12.21
N ASN A 150 -31.92 6.72 -11.12
CA ASN A 150 -32.56 7.33 -9.95
C ASN A 150 -31.55 7.90 -8.93
N GLY A 151 -30.26 7.93 -9.28
CA GLY A 151 -29.20 8.58 -8.48
C GLY A 151 -28.50 7.66 -7.47
N ILE A 152 -28.79 6.36 -7.46
CA ILE A 152 -28.07 5.39 -6.62
C ILE A 152 -26.73 5.05 -7.27
N VAL A 153 -25.63 5.16 -6.53
CA VAL A 153 -24.30 4.82 -7.09
C VAL A 153 -24.16 3.30 -7.13
N VAL A 154 -24.00 2.74 -8.33
CA VAL A 154 -23.68 1.32 -8.51
C VAL A 154 -22.20 1.18 -8.85
N GLU A 155 -21.45 0.46 -8.02
CA GLU A 155 -20.02 0.21 -8.24
C GLU A 155 -19.63 -1.25 -7.96
N ASP A 156 -18.53 -1.71 -8.56
CA ASP A 156 -17.97 -3.03 -8.26
C ASP A 156 -17.26 -3.04 -6.90
N VAL A 157 -17.29 -4.17 -6.21
CA VAL A 157 -16.64 -4.34 -4.90
C VAL A 157 -15.14 -4.05 -4.93
N ALA A 158 -14.43 -4.32 -6.03
CA ALA A 158 -13.01 -4.00 -6.12
C ALA A 158 -12.77 -2.49 -6.18
N ASP A 159 -13.60 -1.75 -6.93
CA ASP A 159 -13.54 -0.29 -7.02
C ASP A 159 -13.98 0.38 -5.72
N ALA A 160 -15.05 -0.13 -5.09
CA ALA A 160 -15.53 0.31 -3.78
C ALA A 160 -14.44 0.11 -2.70
N TYR A 161 -13.85 -1.08 -2.66
CA TYR A 161 -12.73 -1.40 -1.78
C TYR A 161 -11.59 -0.42 -1.98
N GLU A 162 -11.24 -0.14 -3.23
CA GLU A 162 -10.16 0.76 -3.59
C GLU A 162 -10.42 2.22 -3.17
N HIS A 163 -11.63 2.72 -3.38
CA HIS A 163 -12.04 4.06 -2.95
C HIS A 163 -12.02 4.23 -1.44
N VAL A 164 -12.53 3.25 -0.71
CA VAL A 164 -12.59 3.25 0.76
C VAL A 164 -11.20 3.14 1.37
N SER A 165 -10.46 2.11 0.96
CA SER A 165 -9.20 1.74 1.60
C SER A 165 -8.01 2.57 1.13
N GLY A 166 -8.06 3.09 -0.09
CA GLY A 166 -6.89 3.63 -0.77
C GLY A 166 -5.83 2.55 -1.05
N LYS A 167 -6.25 1.29 -1.19
CA LYS A 167 -5.44 0.10 -1.47
C LYS A 167 -6.03 -0.67 -2.65
N LEU A 168 -5.16 -1.33 -3.41
CA LEU A 168 -5.60 -2.25 -4.45
C LEU A 168 -5.72 -3.68 -3.89
N PRO A 169 -6.88 -4.37 -4.02
CA PRO A 169 -7.06 -5.73 -3.50
C PRO A 169 -6.40 -6.77 -4.42
N ILE A 170 -5.08 -6.93 -4.31
CA ILE A 170 -4.26 -7.74 -5.22
C ILE A 170 -4.63 -9.22 -5.31
N GLU A 171 -5.33 -9.79 -4.33
CA GLU A 171 -5.76 -11.20 -4.38
C GLU A 171 -6.97 -11.42 -5.28
N VAL A 172 -7.67 -10.33 -5.61
CA VAL A 172 -8.97 -10.37 -6.27
C VAL A 172 -8.91 -9.74 -7.64
N VAL A 173 -8.11 -8.68 -7.77
CA VAL A 173 -7.98 -7.98 -9.03
C VAL A 173 -7.37 -8.92 -10.06
N THR A 174 -8.13 -9.16 -11.14
CA THR A 174 -7.69 -10.02 -12.24
C THR A 174 -6.70 -9.28 -13.15
N PRO A 175 -5.81 -9.98 -13.85
CA PRO A 175 -4.93 -9.36 -14.84
C PRO A 175 -5.73 -8.62 -15.93
N GLY A 176 -6.88 -9.15 -16.35
CA GLY A 176 -7.77 -8.51 -17.32
C GLY A 176 -8.30 -7.15 -16.84
N GLN A 177 -8.73 -7.04 -15.57
CA GLN A 177 -9.15 -5.77 -14.98
C GLN A 177 -8.00 -4.76 -14.90
N LEU A 178 -6.77 -5.20 -14.57
CA LEU A 178 -5.59 -4.33 -14.58
C LEU A 178 -5.27 -3.84 -15.99
N LEU A 179 -5.24 -4.74 -16.97
CA LEU A 179 -4.92 -4.41 -18.36
C LEU A 179 -5.98 -3.49 -18.98
N ALA A 180 -7.26 -3.73 -18.70
CA ALA A 180 -8.36 -2.89 -19.14
C ALA A 180 -8.35 -1.51 -18.47
N SER A 181 -7.75 -1.40 -17.28
CA SER A 181 -7.65 -0.12 -16.60
C SER A 181 -6.69 0.83 -17.35
N GLN A 182 -7.25 1.79 -18.09
CA GLN A 182 -6.47 2.84 -18.73
C GLN A 182 -5.63 3.64 -17.73
N ARG A 183 -6.01 3.59 -16.45
CA ARG A 183 -5.32 4.23 -15.33
C ARG A 183 -3.89 3.74 -15.12
N LEU A 184 -3.53 2.52 -15.52
CA LEU A 184 -2.13 2.06 -15.48
C LEU A 184 -1.28 2.62 -16.64
N ARG A 185 -1.90 2.99 -17.76
CA ARG A 185 -1.22 3.66 -18.88
C ARG A 185 -1.08 5.14 -18.58
N LYS A 186 0.00 5.50 -17.90
CA LYS A 186 0.29 6.89 -17.55
C LYS A 186 0.89 7.65 -18.73
N SER A 187 0.31 8.84 -19.03
CA SER A 187 0.80 9.75 -20.05
C SER A 187 2.29 10.09 -19.82
N ARG A 188 3.05 10.17 -20.91
CA ARG A 188 4.45 10.62 -20.87
C ARG A 188 4.56 12.04 -20.31
N LEU A 189 3.55 12.89 -20.59
CA LEU A 189 3.47 14.25 -20.07
C LEU A 189 3.38 14.26 -18.55
N LEU A 190 2.51 13.42 -17.96
CA LEU A 190 2.39 13.33 -16.50
C LEU A 190 3.72 12.90 -15.86
N LYS A 191 4.37 11.86 -16.40
CA LYS A 191 5.68 11.40 -15.90
C LYS A 191 6.75 12.49 -16.03
N GLY A 192 6.74 13.24 -17.14
CA GLY A 192 7.62 14.39 -17.36
C GLY A 192 7.39 15.51 -16.36
N ALA A 193 6.12 15.90 -16.13
CA ALA A 193 5.76 16.92 -15.16
C ALA A 193 6.18 16.56 -13.73
N GLN A 194 5.92 15.32 -13.30
CA GLN A 194 6.37 14.83 -11.99
C GLN A 194 7.90 14.81 -11.86
N ARG A 195 8.59 14.49 -12.96
CA ARG A 195 10.05 14.49 -13.01
C ARG A 195 10.62 15.90 -12.85
N VAL A 196 10.09 16.87 -13.60
CA VAL A 196 10.49 18.28 -13.49
C VAL A 196 10.18 18.80 -12.09
N LEU A 197 8.98 18.56 -11.57
CA LEU A 197 8.59 18.97 -10.21
C LEU A 197 9.54 18.37 -9.16
N SER A 198 9.82 17.07 -9.24
CA SER A 198 10.72 16.38 -8.30
C SER A 198 12.14 16.92 -8.38
N PHE A 199 12.65 17.17 -9.58
CA PHE A 199 13.98 17.72 -9.80
C PHE A 199 14.10 19.13 -9.22
N THR A 200 13.18 20.03 -9.60
CA THR A 200 13.20 21.43 -9.15
C THR A 200 13.06 21.53 -7.64
N ALA A 201 12.12 20.79 -7.05
CA ALA A 201 11.94 20.77 -5.60
C ALA A 201 13.14 20.16 -4.89
N ALA A 202 13.75 19.08 -5.41
CA ALA A 202 14.95 18.51 -4.81
C ALA A 202 16.16 19.46 -4.88
N LEU A 203 16.30 20.19 -5.99
CA LEU A 203 17.35 21.20 -6.14
C LEU A 203 17.19 22.34 -5.13
N ILE A 204 15.97 22.88 -5.00
CA ILE A 204 15.64 23.93 -4.02
C ILE A 204 15.89 23.45 -2.59
N LEU A 205 15.37 22.27 -2.23
CA LEU A 205 15.56 21.70 -0.90
C LEU A 205 17.04 21.46 -0.61
N LEU A 206 17.80 20.94 -1.57
CA LEU A 206 19.22 20.71 -1.38
C LEU A 206 19.99 22.03 -1.20
N ALA A 207 19.65 23.07 -1.96
CA ALA A 207 20.30 24.39 -1.84
C ALA A 207 19.98 25.08 -0.51
N ILE A 208 18.72 25.03 -0.06
CA ILE A 208 18.30 25.62 1.22
C ILE A 208 18.92 24.87 2.40
N PHE A 209 18.94 23.54 2.34
CA PHE A 209 19.36 22.71 3.45
C PHE A 209 20.82 22.24 3.39
N SER A 210 21.59 22.62 2.37
CA SER A 210 23.01 22.25 2.29
C SER A 210 23.84 22.69 3.51
N PRO A 211 23.63 23.86 4.14
CA PRO A 211 24.37 24.23 5.35
C PRO A 211 24.07 23.27 6.51
N LEU A 212 22.79 22.91 6.69
CA LEU A 212 22.37 21.93 7.70
C LEU A 212 22.97 20.55 7.43
N LEU A 213 22.95 20.10 6.18
CA LEU A 213 23.55 18.81 5.79
C LEU A 213 25.05 18.78 6.05
N ALA A 214 25.77 19.90 5.85
CA ALA A 214 27.19 20.02 6.18
C ALA A 214 27.44 19.93 7.69
N ILE A 215 26.61 20.59 8.51
CA ILE A 215 26.69 20.50 9.98
C ILE A 215 26.43 19.06 10.44
N VAL A 216 25.40 18.40 9.91
CA VAL A 216 25.10 16.99 10.23
C VAL A 216 26.25 16.08 9.80
N ALA A 217 26.85 16.32 8.63
CA ALA A 217 27.99 15.56 8.14
C ALA A 217 29.20 15.68 9.08
N LEU A 218 29.48 16.88 9.58
CA LEU A 218 30.54 17.11 10.57
C LEU A 218 30.23 16.43 11.91
N ALA A 219 29.00 16.58 12.40
CA ALA A 219 28.55 15.94 13.64
C ALA A 219 28.65 14.41 13.58
N LEU A 220 28.32 13.81 12.44
CA LEU A 220 28.48 12.36 12.22
C LEU A 220 29.94 11.91 12.23
N LYS A 221 30.84 12.75 11.71
CA LYS A 221 32.28 12.47 11.71
C LYS A 221 32.88 12.50 13.11
N ILE A 222 32.30 13.30 14.00
CA ILE A 222 32.69 13.38 15.43
C ILE A 222 32.02 12.24 16.24
N ASP A 223 30.76 11.89 15.94
CA ASP A 223 29.98 10.88 16.69
C ASP A 223 30.47 9.44 16.46
N SER A 224 31.02 9.11 15.28
CA SER A 224 31.46 7.75 14.97
C SER A 224 32.49 7.66 13.83
N ASP A 225 33.40 6.68 13.90
CA ASP A 225 34.42 6.44 12.88
C ASP A 225 33.86 5.87 11.58
N GLY A 226 34.42 6.30 10.44
CA GLY A 226 34.15 5.82 9.08
C GLY A 226 33.41 6.81 8.16
N PRO A 227 32.76 6.35 7.06
CA PRO A 227 32.16 7.25 6.07
C PRO A 227 30.86 7.91 6.54
N ILE A 228 30.70 9.19 6.20
CA ILE A 228 29.50 10.00 6.50
C ILE A 228 28.28 9.48 5.75
N LEU A 229 28.47 9.10 4.49
CA LEU A 229 27.41 8.59 3.62
C LEU A 229 27.44 7.07 3.57
N PHE A 230 26.28 6.47 3.81
CA PHE A 230 26.02 5.07 3.54
C PHE A 230 25.41 4.91 2.15
N ARG A 231 25.90 3.92 1.41
CA ARG A 231 25.43 3.59 0.06
C ARG A 231 24.92 2.16 0.03
N GLN A 232 23.76 1.95 -0.57
CA GLN A 232 23.20 0.60 -0.74
C GLN A 232 22.58 0.46 -2.12
N THR A 233 22.88 -0.66 -2.78
CA THR A 233 22.28 -0.97 -4.07
C THR A 233 20.80 -1.33 -3.89
N ARG A 234 19.95 -0.60 -4.58
CA ARG A 234 18.49 -0.75 -4.57
C ARG A 234 17.96 -0.89 -5.98
N LEU A 235 16.74 -1.39 -6.11
CA LEU A 235 16.05 -1.53 -7.39
C LEU A 235 15.26 -0.27 -7.73
N GLY A 236 15.53 0.28 -8.90
CA GLY A 236 14.82 1.42 -9.47
C GLY A 236 13.82 1.00 -10.55
N LYS A 237 13.52 1.95 -11.44
CA LYS A 237 12.59 1.73 -12.56
C LYS A 237 13.10 0.63 -13.49
N GLY A 238 12.21 -0.30 -13.85
CA GLY A 238 12.51 -1.47 -14.68
C GLY A 238 13.50 -2.41 -14.02
N PHE A 239 13.53 -2.46 -12.68
CA PHE A 239 14.48 -3.24 -11.89
C PHE A 239 15.94 -2.87 -12.08
N ARG A 240 16.23 -1.68 -12.64
CA ARG A 240 17.61 -1.22 -12.82
C ARG A 240 18.23 -0.92 -11.45
N PRO A 241 19.37 -1.52 -11.10
CA PRO A 241 20.02 -1.24 -9.83
C PRO A 241 20.58 0.19 -9.82
N PHE A 242 20.48 0.87 -8.68
CA PHE A 242 21.10 2.18 -8.45
C PHE A 242 21.61 2.26 -7.01
N GLN A 243 22.52 3.20 -6.75
CA GLN A 243 23.09 3.42 -5.42
C GLN A 243 22.26 4.43 -4.63
N LEU A 244 21.48 3.95 -3.67
CA LEU A 244 20.76 4.81 -2.72
C LEU A 244 21.75 5.43 -1.73
N ILE A 245 21.70 6.76 -1.58
CA ILE A 245 22.58 7.52 -0.69
C ILE A 245 21.80 7.97 0.54
N LYS A 246 22.32 7.74 1.74
CA LYS A 246 21.77 8.27 2.99
C LYS A 246 22.90 8.56 3.98
N PHE A 247 22.62 9.32 5.04
CA PHE A 247 23.57 9.44 6.13
C PHE A 247 23.74 8.10 6.85
N ARG A 248 24.96 7.83 7.29
CA ARG A 248 25.24 6.67 8.11
C ARG A 248 24.73 6.92 9.53
N THR A 249 23.79 6.09 9.97
CA THR A 249 23.18 6.16 11.31
C THR A 249 23.35 4.87 12.10
N MET A 250 24.15 3.93 11.59
CA MET A 250 24.44 2.65 12.24
C MET A 250 25.95 2.40 12.27
N LEU A 251 26.41 1.76 13.35
CA LEU A 251 27.76 1.24 13.49
C LEU A 251 27.96 0.01 12.60
N SER A 252 29.19 -0.14 12.12
CA SER A 252 29.64 -1.38 11.52
C SER A 252 29.87 -2.38 12.64
N VAL A 253 29.24 -3.55 12.55
CA VAL A 253 29.50 -4.70 13.43
C VAL A 253 29.83 -5.88 12.54
N GLU A 254 30.57 -6.84 13.09
CA GLU A 254 31.02 -8.05 12.39
C GLU A 254 29.86 -8.92 11.89
N ARG A 255 28.68 -8.81 12.51
CA ARG A 255 27.47 -9.52 12.08
C ARG A 255 26.83 -8.84 10.84
N PRO A 256 26.38 -9.63 9.85
CA PRO A 256 25.67 -9.09 8.70
C PRO A 256 24.42 -8.33 9.17
N ALA A 257 24.15 -7.17 8.54
CA ALA A 257 22.95 -6.41 8.84
C ALA A 257 21.72 -7.22 8.42
N SER A 258 20.78 -7.44 9.35
CA SER A 258 19.47 -7.97 9.00
C SER A 258 18.75 -7.00 8.07
N GLU A 259 17.94 -7.54 7.16
CA GLU A 259 17.09 -6.72 6.29
C GLU A 259 15.95 -6.05 7.06
N TRP A 260 15.62 -6.54 8.26
CA TRP A 260 14.55 -6.03 9.11
C TRP A 260 15.05 -4.94 10.07
N VAL A 261 14.24 -3.89 10.23
CA VAL A 261 14.63 -2.71 11.02
C VAL A 261 14.79 -3.04 12.51
N GLN A 262 13.93 -3.90 13.04
CA GLN A 262 13.89 -4.21 14.48
C GLN A 262 15.15 -4.96 14.96
N ASP A 263 15.76 -5.76 14.09
CA ASP A 263 16.93 -6.57 14.44
C ASP A 263 18.23 -5.74 14.56
N ASN A 264 18.18 -4.45 14.22
CA ASN A 264 19.36 -3.61 14.13
C ASN A 264 19.37 -2.43 15.13
N PHE A 265 18.45 -2.38 16.12
CA PHE A 265 18.35 -1.26 17.06
C PHE A 265 19.63 -0.99 17.85
N GLU A 266 20.34 -2.04 18.26
CA GLU A 266 21.59 -1.94 19.03
C GLU A 266 22.72 -1.28 18.24
N ARG A 267 22.62 -1.24 16.90
CA ARG A 267 23.64 -0.67 16.02
C ARG A 267 23.48 0.84 15.83
N ILE A 268 22.39 1.44 16.29
CA ILE A 268 22.06 2.84 15.98
C ILE A 268 22.90 3.79 16.86
N THR A 269 23.60 4.75 16.26
CA THR A 269 24.37 5.73 17.04
C THR A 269 23.46 6.72 17.77
N ARG A 270 23.98 7.44 18.78
CA ARG A 270 23.19 8.43 19.55
C ARG A 270 22.64 9.53 18.63
N LEU A 271 23.50 10.10 17.79
CA LEU A 271 23.07 11.07 16.77
C LEU A 271 22.18 10.40 15.71
N GLY A 272 22.51 9.17 15.30
CA GLY A 272 21.74 8.40 14.32
C GLY A 272 20.29 8.14 14.74
N LYS A 273 20.02 8.01 16.04
CA LYS A 273 18.67 7.90 16.59
C LYS A 273 17.84 9.15 16.26
N TRP A 274 18.38 10.33 16.53
CA TRP A 274 17.71 11.61 16.24
C TRP A 274 17.55 11.83 14.74
N LEU A 275 18.59 11.57 13.94
CA LEU A 275 18.52 11.72 12.49
C LEU A 275 17.41 10.85 11.87
N ARG A 276 17.18 9.64 12.39
CA ARG A 276 16.09 8.75 11.95
C ARG A 276 14.70 9.21 12.38
N ILE A 277 14.55 9.72 13.60
CA ILE A 277 13.28 10.27 14.09
C ILE A 277 12.87 11.45 13.20
N LEU A 278 13.82 12.34 12.90
CA LEU A 278 13.62 13.51 12.05
C LEU A 278 13.64 13.18 10.55
N ARG A 279 14.01 11.94 10.18
CA ARG A 279 14.27 11.48 8.80
C ARG A 279 15.28 12.33 8.03
N ILE A 280 16.13 13.06 8.73
CA ILE A 280 17.22 13.84 8.12
C ILE A 280 18.25 12.89 7.51
N ASP A 281 18.34 11.65 8.00
CA ASP A 281 19.22 10.64 7.42
C ASP A 281 18.92 10.32 5.96
N GLU A 282 17.67 10.51 5.51
CA GLU A 282 17.23 10.26 4.14
C GLU A 282 17.41 11.47 3.19
N TRP A 283 17.78 12.65 3.69
CA TRP A 283 17.91 13.86 2.86
C TRP A 283 19.01 13.79 1.78
N PRO A 284 20.15 13.08 1.97
CA PRO A 284 21.09 12.84 0.88
C PRO A 284 20.48 12.16 -0.36
N GLN A 285 19.31 11.50 -0.24
CA GLN A 285 18.58 10.93 -1.37
C GLN A 285 18.08 12.01 -2.35
N LEU A 286 18.03 13.28 -1.96
CA LEU A 286 17.76 14.38 -2.91
C LEU A 286 18.77 14.40 -4.07
N ILE A 287 20.00 13.95 -3.84
CA ILE A 287 21.00 13.77 -4.90
C ILE A 287 20.57 12.67 -5.88
N ASN A 288 20.00 11.57 -5.40
CA ASN A 288 19.43 10.52 -6.27
C ASN A 288 18.24 11.04 -7.07
N VAL A 289 17.44 11.93 -6.48
CA VAL A 289 16.36 12.60 -7.20
C VAL A 289 16.93 13.47 -8.31
N ILE A 290 17.93 14.30 -8.04
CA ILE A 290 18.56 15.16 -9.06
C ILE A 290 19.18 14.32 -10.19
N ARG A 291 19.86 13.22 -9.87
CA ARG A 291 20.48 12.28 -10.84
C ARG A 291 19.48 11.53 -11.72
N GLY A 292 18.22 11.42 -11.30
CA GLY A 292 17.20 10.71 -12.05
C GLY A 292 16.98 9.25 -11.66
N ASP A 293 17.62 8.80 -10.58
CA ASP A 293 17.40 7.47 -10.00
C ASP A 293 16.04 7.38 -9.29
N MET A 294 15.58 8.50 -8.72
CA MET A 294 14.38 8.61 -7.89
C MET A 294 13.55 9.84 -8.23
N ASN A 295 12.31 9.86 -7.74
CA ASN A 295 11.47 11.05 -7.61
C ASN A 295 11.27 11.39 -6.11
N LEU A 296 10.67 12.54 -5.82
CA LEU A 296 10.28 12.85 -4.44
C LEU A 296 9.19 11.88 -3.94
N VAL A 297 8.22 11.60 -4.80
CA VAL A 297 7.08 10.71 -4.52
C VAL A 297 7.14 9.47 -5.40
N GLY A 298 6.93 8.30 -4.79
CA GLY A 298 6.90 7.01 -5.47
C GLY A 298 7.04 5.83 -4.50
N PRO A 299 6.96 4.59 -4.99
CA PRO A 299 7.21 3.39 -4.19
C PRO A 299 8.63 3.42 -3.60
N ARG A 300 8.79 3.01 -2.34
CA ARG A 300 10.11 2.97 -1.70
C ARG A 300 10.99 1.90 -2.37
N PRO A 301 12.26 2.18 -2.70
CA PRO A 301 13.10 1.22 -3.42
C PRO A 301 13.57 0.08 -2.50
N HIS A 302 13.42 -1.17 -2.95
CA HIS A 302 13.78 -2.37 -2.20
C HIS A 302 15.25 -2.77 -2.45
N PRO A 303 15.91 -3.45 -1.49
CA PRO A 303 17.23 -4.04 -1.73
C PRO A 303 17.16 -5.07 -2.85
N VAL A 304 18.28 -5.26 -3.55
CA VAL A 304 18.37 -6.22 -4.66
C VAL A 304 18.17 -7.66 -4.16
N SER A 305 18.64 -7.97 -2.94
CA SER A 305 18.50 -9.29 -2.31
C SER A 305 17.05 -9.75 -2.20
N ASN A 306 16.11 -8.84 -2.00
CA ASN A 306 14.69 -9.19 -1.83
C ASN A 306 13.95 -9.43 -3.17
N LEU A 307 14.59 -9.20 -4.32
CA LEU A 307 13.90 -9.26 -5.62
C LEU A 307 13.23 -10.60 -5.86
N GLN A 308 13.97 -11.69 -5.69
CA GLN A 308 13.48 -13.03 -6.00
C GLN A 308 12.34 -13.43 -5.06
N LEU A 309 12.57 -13.30 -3.75
CA LEU A 309 11.57 -13.56 -2.72
C LEU A 309 10.25 -12.81 -2.99
N PHE A 310 10.32 -11.51 -3.26
CA PHE A 310 9.11 -10.71 -3.46
C PHE A 310 8.46 -10.93 -4.82
N ARG A 311 9.23 -11.21 -5.87
CA ARG A 311 8.67 -11.51 -7.19
C ARG A 311 7.90 -12.83 -7.20
N ASP A 312 8.40 -13.82 -6.46
CA ASP A 312 7.80 -15.15 -6.38
C ASP A 312 6.61 -15.18 -5.42
N SER A 313 6.65 -14.37 -4.35
CA SER A 313 5.65 -14.43 -3.28
C SER A 313 4.55 -13.36 -3.36
N ILE A 314 4.79 -12.21 -3.99
CA ILE A 314 3.86 -11.08 -4.02
C ILE A 314 3.28 -10.91 -5.44
N PRO A 315 1.96 -11.12 -5.61
CA PRO A 315 1.29 -10.87 -6.89
C PRO A 315 1.54 -9.46 -7.43
N TYR A 316 1.78 -9.37 -8.73
CA TYR A 316 2.00 -8.11 -9.45
C TYR A 316 3.18 -7.26 -8.97
N TYR A 317 4.12 -7.84 -8.20
CA TYR A 317 5.30 -7.13 -7.67
C TYR A 317 6.01 -6.28 -8.73
N ALA A 318 6.11 -6.79 -9.96
CA ALA A 318 6.80 -6.10 -11.05
C ALA A 318 6.19 -4.75 -11.43
N LEU A 319 4.89 -4.55 -11.25
CA LEU A 319 4.23 -3.28 -11.58
C LEU A 319 4.80 -2.12 -10.77
N ARG A 320 5.31 -2.36 -9.56
CA ARG A 320 5.93 -1.33 -8.73
C ARG A 320 7.12 -0.65 -9.42
N SER A 321 7.85 -1.43 -10.23
CA SER A 321 9.07 -0.98 -10.92
C SER A 321 8.75 -0.23 -12.23
N SER A 322 7.47 -0.07 -12.59
CA SER A 322 7.07 0.63 -13.82
C SER A 322 7.32 2.15 -13.79
N ILE A 323 7.52 2.70 -12.59
CA ILE A 323 7.80 4.13 -12.33
C ILE A 323 9.09 4.28 -11.51
N LEU A 324 9.57 5.53 -11.41
CA LEU A 324 10.71 5.82 -10.54
C LEU A 324 10.30 5.65 -9.07
N PRO A 325 11.19 5.09 -8.23
CA PRO A 325 10.96 5.02 -6.79
C PRO A 325 10.97 6.43 -6.15
N GLY A 326 10.40 6.53 -4.95
CA GLY A 326 10.26 7.77 -4.20
C GLY A 326 11.07 7.82 -2.91
N ILE A 327 11.39 9.04 -2.45
CA ILE A 327 11.84 9.27 -1.06
C ILE A 327 10.67 8.99 -0.10
N THR A 328 9.51 9.58 -0.43
CA THR A 328 8.23 9.30 0.22
C THR A 328 7.23 8.66 -0.75
N GLY A 329 6.14 8.11 -0.23
CA GLY A 329 5.19 7.32 -1.00
C GLY A 329 3.90 7.09 -0.22
N TRP A 330 2.85 6.68 -0.94
CA TRP A 330 1.53 6.46 -0.36
C TRP A 330 1.56 5.39 0.74
N ALA A 331 2.29 4.29 0.53
CA ALA A 331 2.48 3.25 1.54
C ALA A 331 3.14 3.80 2.81
N GLN A 332 4.16 4.67 2.68
CA GLN A 332 4.86 5.27 3.84
C GLN A 332 3.98 6.21 4.66
N VAL A 333 3.00 6.87 4.04
CA VAL A 333 2.06 7.79 4.72
C VAL A 333 0.90 7.03 5.37
N ARG A 334 0.42 5.96 4.72
CA ARG A 334 -0.79 5.23 5.14
C ARG A 334 -0.50 4.01 6.01
N TYR A 335 0.71 3.46 5.93
CA TYR A 335 1.08 2.23 6.60
C TYR A 335 2.40 2.40 7.38
N HIS A 336 2.63 1.52 8.34
CA HIS A 336 3.82 1.53 9.18
C HIS A 336 4.94 0.66 8.57
N TYR A 337 6.08 0.56 9.27
CA TYR A 337 7.18 -0.30 8.83
C TYR A 337 6.71 -1.75 8.75
N ALA A 338 7.29 -2.50 7.81
CA ALA A 338 6.98 -3.91 7.63
C ALA A 338 8.15 -4.72 8.15
N ASN A 339 7.84 -5.84 8.81
CA ASN A 339 8.79 -6.75 9.44
C ASN A 339 8.60 -8.20 8.95
N ASN A 340 7.66 -8.43 8.03
CA ASN A 340 7.38 -9.73 7.42
C ASN A 340 6.81 -9.58 6.00
N LEU A 341 6.65 -10.71 5.33
CA LEU A 341 6.17 -10.77 3.95
C LEU A 341 4.72 -10.29 3.81
N GLU A 342 3.87 -10.55 4.80
CA GLU A 342 2.47 -10.14 4.81
C GLU A 342 2.33 -8.61 4.90
N GLU A 343 3.14 -7.96 5.73
CA GLU A 343 3.21 -6.50 5.87
C GLU A 343 3.79 -5.84 4.62
N GLU A 344 4.77 -6.47 3.96
CA GLU A 344 5.28 -6.00 2.66
C GLU A 344 4.23 -6.18 1.54
N THR A 345 3.45 -7.26 1.60
CA THR A 345 2.31 -7.47 0.71
C THR A 345 1.25 -6.39 0.93
N GLU A 346 0.98 -5.98 2.17
CA GLU A 346 0.09 -4.86 2.48
C GLU A 346 0.62 -3.52 1.96
N LYS A 347 1.92 -3.24 2.09
CA LYS A 347 2.53 -2.07 1.46
C LYS A 347 2.41 -2.09 -0.06
N MET A 348 2.55 -3.26 -0.68
CA MET A 348 2.35 -3.41 -2.13
C MET A 348 0.95 -2.95 -2.54
N ARG A 349 -0.10 -3.26 -1.76
CA ARG A 349 -1.47 -2.82 -2.05
C ARG A 349 -1.57 -1.30 -2.14
N TYR A 350 -0.85 -0.56 -1.28
CA TYR A 350 -0.76 0.91 -1.35
C TYR A 350 0.13 1.41 -2.50
N ASP A 351 1.27 0.76 -2.76
CA ASP A 351 2.15 1.14 -3.88
C ASP A 351 1.43 1.01 -5.23
N LEU A 352 0.67 -0.08 -5.44
CA LEU A 352 -0.11 -0.28 -6.65
C LEU A 352 -1.29 0.69 -6.76
N TYR A 353 -1.93 1.02 -5.63
CA TYR A 353 -2.93 2.09 -5.60
C TYR A 353 -2.34 3.42 -6.08
N TYR A 354 -1.17 3.79 -5.58
CA TYR A 354 -0.48 5.01 -6.01
C TYR A 354 -0.20 4.97 -7.52
N ILE A 355 0.31 3.85 -8.03
CA ILE A 355 0.60 3.71 -9.47
C ILE A 355 -0.68 3.83 -10.31
N LYS A 356 -1.80 3.27 -9.85
CA LYS A 356 -3.11 3.39 -10.53
C LYS A 356 -3.66 4.81 -10.46
N HIS A 357 -3.51 5.55 -9.35
CA HIS A 357 -4.08 6.90 -9.15
C HIS A 357 -3.08 8.06 -9.25
N MET A 358 -1.89 7.77 -9.75
CA MET A 358 -0.82 8.76 -9.86
C MET A 358 -1.30 10.03 -10.56
N SER A 359 -1.13 11.16 -9.88
CA SER A 359 -1.48 12.51 -10.31
C SER A 359 -0.68 13.52 -9.48
N VAL A 360 -0.53 14.76 -9.97
CA VAL A 360 0.15 15.83 -9.23
C VAL A 360 -0.54 16.10 -7.88
N TRP A 361 -1.87 16.04 -7.85
CA TRP A 361 -2.63 16.20 -6.62
C TRP A 361 -2.38 15.07 -5.61
N MET A 362 -2.27 13.83 -6.08
CA MET A 362 -1.91 12.69 -5.23
C MET A 362 -0.50 12.86 -4.65
N ASP A 363 0.46 13.35 -5.43
CA ASP A 363 1.82 13.62 -4.96
C ASP A 363 1.82 14.70 -3.87
N LEU A 364 1.09 15.80 -4.08
CA LEU A 364 0.94 16.85 -3.06
C LEU A 364 0.30 16.31 -1.77
N LYS A 365 -0.74 15.50 -1.89
CA LYS A 365 -1.38 14.82 -0.73
C LYS A 365 -0.39 13.93 0.03
N ILE A 366 0.49 13.21 -0.67
CA ILE A 366 1.52 12.38 -0.05
C ILE A 366 2.56 13.24 0.65
N ILE A 367 3.02 14.33 0.03
CA ILE A 367 4.00 15.25 0.62
C ILE A 367 3.44 15.86 1.92
N LEU A 368 2.22 16.40 1.88
CA LEU A 368 1.54 16.95 3.07
C LEU A 368 1.32 15.88 4.15
N GLY A 369 0.92 14.67 3.75
CA GLY A 369 0.78 13.54 4.66
C GLY A 369 2.11 13.14 5.32
N THR A 370 3.22 13.24 4.59
CA THR A 370 4.57 12.98 5.10
C THR A 370 4.95 14.01 6.16
N CYS A 371 4.72 15.30 5.90
CA CYS A 371 4.92 16.36 6.88
C CYS A 371 4.07 16.13 8.14
N ALA A 372 2.80 15.73 7.99
CA ALA A 372 1.93 15.43 9.12
C ALA A 372 2.42 14.24 9.96
N VAL A 373 2.97 13.19 9.32
CA VAL A 373 3.59 12.05 10.02
C VAL A 373 4.83 12.49 10.79
N LEU A 374 5.70 13.30 10.17
CA LEU A 374 6.92 13.83 10.81
C LEU A 374 6.61 14.71 12.02
N VAL A 375 5.63 15.62 11.89
CA VAL A 375 5.18 16.47 13.00
C VAL A 375 4.58 15.62 14.13
N ARG A 376 3.82 14.58 13.80
CA ARG A 376 3.28 13.67 14.83
C ARG A 376 4.38 12.91 15.56
N SER A 377 5.45 12.49 14.87
CA SER A 377 6.59 11.82 15.52
C SER A 377 7.43 12.74 16.39
N LEU A 378 7.35 14.06 16.21
CA LEU A 378 8.02 15.06 17.05
C LEU A 378 7.30 15.32 18.36
N VAL A 379 5.98 15.13 18.40
CA VAL A 379 5.20 15.25 19.63
C VAL A 379 5.31 13.92 20.38
N PRO A 380 5.93 13.88 21.58
CA PRO A 380 5.92 12.68 22.39
C PRO A 380 4.45 12.38 22.72
N SER A 381 3.89 11.33 22.12
CA SER A 381 2.59 10.85 22.55
C SER A 381 2.78 10.25 23.94
N MET A 382 2.51 11.04 24.98
CA MET A 382 2.29 10.48 26.31
C MET A 382 1.12 9.49 26.17
N LYS A 383 1.42 8.21 26.42
CA LYS A 383 0.58 7.02 26.23
C LYS A 383 0.48 6.59 24.75
N THR A 384 1.17 5.49 24.44
CA THR A 384 0.55 4.14 24.46
C THR A 384 1.66 3.08 24.27
N GLU A 385 2.13 2.51 25.38
CA GLU A 385 2.80 1.19 25.41
C GLU A 385 1.84 0.03 25.07
N THR A 386 0.59 0.33 24.74
CA THR A 386 -0.47 -0.68 24.54
C THR A 386 -0.83 -0.81 23.06
N LEU A 387 0.10 -1.31 22.25
CA LEU A 387 -0.21 -2.10 21.04
C LEU A 387 0.92 -3.10 20.73
N MET A 388 1.63 -3.58 21.76
CA MET A 388 2.06 -4.98 21.80
C MET A 388 0.93 -5.76 22.48
N VAL A 389 -0.14 -6.08 21.75
CA VAL A 389 -1.22 -6.93 22.27
C VAL A 389 -1.57 -8.00 21.25
N SER A 390 -1.26 -9.23 21.68
CA SER A 390 -1.85 -10.51 21.31
C SER A 390 -2.04 -10.82 19.83
N LYS A 391 -1.14 -11.66 19.31
CA LYS A 391 -1.57 -12.69 18.34
C LYS A 391 -2.73 -13.48 18.99
N PRO A 392 -3.85 -13.74 18.29
CA PRO A 392 -4.69 -14.85 18.69
C PRO A 392 -3.84 -16.11 18.57
N ARG A 393 -3.69 -16.85 19.67
CA ARG A 393 -3.19 -18.22 19.64
C ARG A 393 -4.20 -19.05 18.84
N PHE A 394 -4.08 -19.07 17.52
CA PHE A 394 -4.62 -20.17 16.74
C PHE A 394 -3.79 -21.39 17.08
N GLY A 395 -4.44 -22.37 17.71
CA GLY A 395 -3.84 -23.65 18.04
C GLY A 395 -3.17 -24.23 16.81
N SER A 396 -1.87 -24.50 16.95
CA SER A 396 -1.10 -25.26 15.97
C SER A 396 -1.64 -26.70 15.94
N ALA A 397 -2.63 -26.94 15.08
CA ALA A 397 -2.86 -28.28 14.57
C ALA A 397 -1.62 -28.64 13.75
N ARG A 398 -0.77 -29.53 14.30
CA ARG A 398 0.36 -30.12 13.59
C ARG A 398 -0.18 -30.86 12.37
N LEU A 399 -0.09 -30.23 11.20
CA LEU A 399 -0.12 -30.96 9.94
C LEU A 399 1.18 -31.75 9.84
N HIS A 400 1.10 -33.04 10.20
CA HIS A 400 2.09 -34.04 9.83
C HIS A 400 2.17 -34.08 8.30
N VAL A 401 3.15 -33.40 7.73
CA VAL A 401 3.60 -33.68 6.36
C VAL A 401 4.26 -35.05 6.42
N ARG A 402 3.54 -36.09 5.99
CA ARG A 402 4.13 -37.40 5.68
C ARG A 402 5.20 -37.17 4.61
N SER A 403 6.46 -37.28 5.01
CA SER A 403 7.58 -37.44 4.11
C SER A 403 7.38 -38.72 3.29
N ARG A 404 7.40 -38.60 1.96
CA ARG A 404 7.59 -39.77 1.09
C ARG A 404 8.98 -40.36 1.38
N PRO A 405 9.13 -41.70 1.47
CA PRO A 405 10.43 -42.30 1.65
C PRO A 405 11.27 -42.12 0.38
N GLN A 406 12.51 -41.65 0.53
CA GLN A 406 13.53 -41.77 -0.51
C GLN A 406 13.93 -43.25 -0.64
N PRO A 407 14.22 -43.74 -1.86
CA PRO A 407 14.70 -45.09 -2.05
C PRO A 407 16.13 -45.22 -1.50
N THR A 408 16.33 -46.22 -0.66
CA THR A 408 17.61 -46.62 -0.09
C THR A 408 18.54 -47.16 -1.17
N THR A 409 19.64 -46.47 -1.45
CA THR A 409 20.81 -47.08 -2.10
C THR A 409 21.62 -47.83 -1.05
N SER A 410 21.39 -49.14 -0.97
CA SER A 410 22.30 -50.08 -0.30
C SER A 410 23.35 -50.54 -1.32
N THR A 411 24.61 -50.25 -1.02
CA THR A 411 25.78 -50.92 -1.60
C THR A 411 25.87 -52.34 -1.04
N ALA A 412 25.65 -53.33 -1.89
CA ALA A 412 26.28 -54.64 -1.78
C ALA A 412 26.34 -55.30 -3.17
N SER A 413 27.58 -55.52 -3.59
CA SER A 413 28.07 -56.26 -4.74
C SER A 413 27.49 -57.67 -4.87
N VAL A 414 27.01 -58.05 -6.06
CA VAL A 414 27.28 -59.37 -6.66
C VAL A 414 27.35 -59.21 -8.19
N THR A 415 28.34 -59.89 -8.72
CA THR A 415 28.85 -60.02 -10.08
C THR A 415 27.88 -60.55 -11.14
N ALA A 416 28.22 -60.21 -12.38
CA ALA A 416 27.71 -60.68 -13.66
C ALA A 416 27.33 -62.16 -13.72
N THR A 417 26.25 -62.45 -14.46
CA THR A 417 26.11 -63.61 -15.33
C THR A 417 25.17 -63.26 -16.47
N ASP A 418 25.56 -63.69 -17.66
CA ASP A 418 24.89 -63.58 -18.93
C ASP A 418 23.48 -64.19 -18.90
N ASP A 419 22.55 -63.61 -19.67
CA ASP A 419 21.77 -64.40 -20.62
C ASP A 419 21.04 -63.51 -21.62
N ALA A 420 21.45 -63.67 -22.87
CA ALA A 420 20.74 -63.23 -24.05
C ALA A 420 19.58 -64.20 -24.32
N THR A 421 18.36 -63.68 -24.51
CA THR A 421 17.37 -64.19 -25.48
C THR A 421 16.04 -63.43 -25.32
N ALA A 422 15.66 -62.68 -26.36
CA ALA A 422 14.28 -62.50 -26.87
C ALA A 422 14.21 -61.23 -27.71
N ALA A 423 14.68 -61.35 -28.95
CA ALA A 423 14.29 -60.48 -30.04
C ALA A 423 12.83 -60.77 -30.46
N GLU A 424 12.26 -59.82 -31.19
CA GLU A 424 11.12 -59.98 -32.11
C GLU A 424 9.72 -60.15 -31.51
N ALA A 425 8.96 -59.05 -31.48
CA ALA A 425 7.84 -58.88 -32.40
C ALA A 425 7.17 -57.50 -32.25
N ARG A 426 6.67 -56.98 -33.38
CA ARG A 426 5.70 -55.87 -33.56
C ARG A 426 6.27 -54.46 -33.75
N ARG A 427 6.86 -54.29 -34.94
CA ARG A 427 6.53 -53.14 -35.81
C ARG A 427 5.31 -53.46 -36.67
N ASP A 428 4.64 -52.38 -37.08
CA ASP A 428 3.76 -52.20 -38.24
C ASP A 428 2.25 -52.02 -38.03
N ARG A 429 1.75 -51.04 -38.80
CA ARG A 429 0.39 -50.45 -38.95
C ARG A 429 0.16 -49.24 -38.03
N HIS A 430 0.05 -47.99 -38.49
CA HIS A 430 -0.55 -47.50 -39.74
C HIS A 430 0.15 -46.25 -40.29
N SER A 431 0.24 -46.21 -41.63
CA SER A 431 0.49 -45.04 -42.48
C SER A 431 -0.79 -44.64 -43.24
N HIS A 432 -0.74 -43.44 -43.84
CA HIS A 432 -1.71 -42.72 -44.70
C HIS A 432 -2.57 -41.70 -43.91
N ILE A 433 -2.64 -40.40 -44.23
CA ILE A 433 -2.64 -39.70 -45.54
C ILE A 433 -1.98 -38.29 -45.47
N ALA A 434 -1.36 -37.91 -46.60
CA ALA A 434 -0.85 -36.63 -47.13
C ALA A 434 -1.76 -35.39 -46.91
N THR A 435 -1.44 -34.10 -47.10
CA THR A 435 -0.35 -33.25 -47.62
C THR A 435 -0.84 -31.81 -47.38
N SER A 436 0.03 -30.85 -47.03
CA SER A 436 0.15 -29.58 -47.77
C SER A 436 1.16 -28.65 -47.08
N SER A 437 2.13 -28.22 -47.88
CA SER A 437 3.22 -27.29 -47.58
C SER A 437 2.79 -25.83 -47.74
N THR A 438 3.26 -24.93 -46.88
CA THR A 438 3.42 -23.51 -47.25
C THR A 438 4.67 -22.93 -46.59
N ILE A 439 5.54 -22.41 -47.45
CA ILE A 439 6.88 -21.88 -47.20
C ILE A 439 6.78 -20.37 -46.94
N ILE A 440 7.48 -19.84 -45.93
CA ILE A 440 7.69 -18.40 -45.72
C ILE A 440 9.21 -18.14 -45.67
N PRO A 441 9.78 -17.24 -46.50
CA PRO A 441 11.21 -16.94 -46.47
C PRO A 441 11.55 -15.78 -45.51
N LYS A 442 12.74 -15.89 -44.88
CA LYS A 442 13.41 -14.86 -44.07
C LYS A 442 14.00 -13.73 -44.95
N PRO A 443 14.15 -12.49 -44.42
CA PRO A 443 14.79 -11.39 -45.14
C PRO A 443 16.32 -11.41 -45.01
N ARG A 444 16.99 -10.99 -46.09
CA ARG A 444 18.44 -10.77 -46.22
C ARG A 444 18.89 -9.52 -45.46
N THR A 445 19.93 -9.66 -44.65
CA THR A 445 20.83 -8.58 -44.22
C THR A 445 21.85 -8.26 -45.31
N ARG A 446 22.19 -6.97 -45.44
CA ARG A 446 23.30 -6.46 -46.25
C ARG A 446 24.45 -6.03 -45.31
N ILE A 447 25.65 -6.41 -45.74
CA ILE A 447 27.02 -6.11 -45.27
C ILE A 447 27.43 -6.80 -43.97
#